data_AF-A0AA94HFH6-F1
#
_entry.id   AF-A0AA94HFH6-F1
#
_cell.length_a   1.000
_cell.length_b   1.000
_cell.length_c   1.000
_cell.angle_alpha   90.00
_cell.angle_beta   90.00
_cell.angle_gamma   90.00
#
_symmetry.space_group_name_H-M   'P 1'
#
loop_
_entity.id
_entity.type
_entity.pdbx_description
1 polymer ?
#
loop_
_entity_poly.entity_id
_entity_poly.type
_entity_poly.pdbx_seq_one_letter_code
_entity_poly.pdbx_strand_id
1 'polypeptide(L)'
;MAGVMKNTINLDHIRQITHSDFVGMAEEIGMFDDVQVKWTHITGNMNNRYKRIAVGPGKGIAGVIYKTGKPWTVENVSSEIPLPERHQYPILINEKIRSFIAVPIIQNGMPEGVILIGYRTPERVSKSLTMTYIKNIQKACKCELGGVHL
;
A
#
# COMPACT_ATOMS: atom_id res chain seq x y z
N MET A 1 -16.61 -0.54 9.51
CA MET A 1 -17.52 -0.44 8.35
C MET A 1 -16.84 -1.01 7.11
N ALA A 2 -16.65 -2.32 7.05
CA ALA A 2 -15.93 -2.95 5.94
C ALA A 2 -16.80 -2.96 4.67
N GLY A 3 -16.36 -2.25 3.62
CA GLY A 3 -16.98 -2.34 2.30
C GLY A 3 -17.35 -1.03 1.61
N VAL A 4 -17.21 0.14 2.26
CA VAL A 4 -17.55 1.44 1.63
C VAL A 4 -16.51 1.88 0.59
N MET A 5 -15.23 1.59 0.81
CA MET A 5 -14.15 1.98 -0.13
C MET A 5 -14.17 1.21 -1.47
N LYS A 6 -14.88 0.07 -1.50
CA LYS A 6 -14.86 -0.93 -2.58
C LYS A 6 -15.31 -0.40 -3.96
N ASN A 7 -16.15 0.63 -4.01
CA ASN A 7 -16.76 1.11 -5.26
C ASN A 7 -16.16 2.42 -5.82
N THR A 8 -15.13 3.00 -5.20
CA THR A 8 -14.69 4.36 -5.55
C THR A 8 -13.28 4.42 -6.15
N ILE A 9 -12.35 3.56 -5.71
CA ILE A 9 -10.93 3.66 -6.09
C ILE A 9 -10.61 2.72 -7.26
N ASN A 10 -10.33 3.29 -8.43
CA ASN A 10 -9.92 2.54 -9.62
C ASN A 10 -8.40 2.26 -9.60
N LEU A 11 -8.01 1.06 -9.14
CA LEU A 11 -6.59 0.68 -9.05
C LEU A 11 -5.90 0.54 -10.40
N ASP A 12 -6.62 0.13 -11.45
CA ASP A 12 -6.05 0.05 -12.81
C ASP A 12 -5.66 1.43 -13.33
N HIS A 13 -6.50 2.44 -13.09
CA HIS A 13 -6.18 3.81 -13.46
C HIS A 13 -4.95 4.32 -12.70
N ILE A 14 -4.85 4.06 -11.39
CA ILE A 14 -3.66 4.39 -10.59
C ILE A 14 -2.42 3.68 -11.15
N ARG A 15 -2.53 2.40 -11.50
CA ARG A 15 -1.42 1.64 -12.08
C ARG A 15 -0.92 2.24 -13.39
N GLN A 16 -1.86 2.64 -14.26
CA GLN A 16 -1.55 3.29 -15.54
C GLN A 16 -0.84 4.65 -15.35
N ILE A 17 -1.38 5.55 -14.51
CA ILE A 17 -0.81 6.89 -14.34
C ILE A 17 0.54 6.89 -13.60
N THR A 18 0.80 5.86 -12.79
CA THR A 18 2.07 5.70 -12.07
C THR A 18 3.07 4.83 -12.83
N HIS A 19 2.67 4.29 -13.99
CA HIS A 19 3.45 3.34 -14.77
C HIS A 19 4.05 2.21 -13.91
N SER A 20 3.26 1.70 -12.98
CA SER A 20 3.68 0.70 -12.00
C SER A 20 3.35 -0.73 -12.45
N ASP A 21 4.11 -1.67 -11.94
CA ASP A 21 3.88 -3.10 -12.20
C ASP A 21 2.69 -3.62 -11.43
N PHE A 22 2.45 -3.06 -10.24
CA PHE A 22 1.53 -3.56 -9.24
C PHE A 22 0.88 -2.38 -8.50
N VAL A 23 -0.44 -2.45 -8.30
CA VAL A 23 -1.14 -1.60 -7.32
C VAL A 23 -2.05 -2.48 -6.48
N GLY A 24 -1.89 -2.41 -5.16
CA GLY A 24 -2.73 -3.12 -4.20
C GLY A 24 -3.42 -2.18 -3.24
N MET A 25 -4.63 -2.53 -2.85
CA MET A 25 -5.38 -1.89 -1.78
C MET A 25 -5.59 -2.88 -0.64
N ALA A 26 -5.29 -2.45 0.57
CA ALA A 26 -5.61 -3.17 1.78
C ALA A 26 -6.64 -2.38 2.60
N GLU A 27 -7.59 -3.10 3.18
CA GLU A 27 -8.67 -2.53 3.98
C GLU A 27 -8.64 -3.15 5.38
N GLU A 28 -9.07 -2.37 6.36
CA GLU A 28 -9.37 -2.91 7.67
C GLU A 28 -10.49 -3.96 7.57
N ILE A 29 -10.24 -5.13 8.16
CA ILE A 29 -11.21 -6.19 8.38
C ILE A 29 -11.16 -6.60 9.84
N GLY A 30 -12.32 -6.74 10.47
CA GLY A 30 -12.39 -7.14 11.87
C GLY A 30 -13.78 -6.98 12.44
N MET A 31 -14.06 -7.76 13.48
CA MET A 31 -15.17 -7.53 14.40
C MET A 31 -14.55 -7.40 15.79
N PHE A 32 -14.93 -6.36 16.54
CA PHE A 32 -14.41 -6.08 17.88
C PHE A 32 -12.88 -5.85 17.92
N ASP A 33 -12.16 -6.51 18.84
CA ASP A 33 -10.75 -6.22 19.16
C ASP A 33 -9.70 -6.88 18.24
N ASP A 34 -10.10 -7.75 17.31
CA ASP A 34 -9.17 -8.40 16.35
C ASP A 34 -9.13 -7.64 15.02
N VAL A 35 -8.60 -6.41 15.08
CA VAL A 35 -8.39 -5.58 13.89
C VAL A 35 -7.28 -6.18 13.04
N GLN A 36 -7.60 -6.50 11.78
CA GLN A 36 -6.65 -6.93 10.78
C GLN A 36 -6.73 -6.03 9.55
N VAL A 37 -5.65 -5.99 8.77
CA VAL A 37 -5.58 -5.27 7.50
C VAL A 37 -5.30 -6.29 6.42
N LYS A 38 -6.20 -6.38 5.43
CA LYS A 38 -6.16 -7.43 4.40
C LYS A 38 -6.09 -6.81 3.01
N TRP A 39 -5.26 -7.38 2.14
CA TRP A 39 -5.25 -7.03 0.72
C TRP A 39 -6.54 -7.54 0.06
N THR A 40 -7.45 -6.63 -0.25
CA THR A 40 -8.77 -6.97 -0.81
C THR A 40 -8.80 -6.86 -2.33
N HIS A 41 -8.07 -5.89 -2.89
CA HIS A 41 -8.07 -5.61 -4.33
C HIS A 41 -6.65 -5.34 -4.82
N ILE A 42 -6.31 -5.89 -5.98
CA ILE A 42 -5.00 -5.70 -6.60
C ILE A 42 -5.17 -5.71 -8.12
N THR A 43 -4.35 -4.91 -8.81
CA THR A 43 -4.08 -5.04 -10.25
C THR A 43 -2.60 -5.27 -10.51
N GLY A 44 -2.29 -5.98 -11.60
CA GLY A 44 -0.93 -6.30 -12.00
C GLY A 44 -0.27 -7.39 -11.17
N ASN A 45 -1.03 -8.14 -10.37
CA ASN A 45 -0.50 -9.25 -9.58
C ASN A 45 0.00 -10.40 -10.47
N MET A 46 1.10 -11.03 -10.07
CA MET A 46 1.65 -12.22 -10.71
C MET A 46 0.88 -13.49 -10.33
N ASN A 47 0.19 -13.46 -9.20
CA ASN A 47 -0.51 -14.61 -8.63
C ASN A 47 -1.57 -14.16 -7.62
N ASN A 48 -2.39 -15.09 -7.14
CA ASN A 48 -3.47 -14.80 -6.19
C ASN A 48 -3.11 -15.06 -4.72
N ARG A 49 -1.83 -15.25 -4.36
CA ARG A 49 -1.43 -15.54 -2.96
C ARG A 49 -1.70 -14.36 -2.02
N TYR A 50 -1.78 -13.15 -2.54
CA TYR A 50 -2.15 -11.95 -1.77
C TYR A 50 -3.47 -12.11 -1.01
N LYS A 51 -4.43 -12.90 -1.53
CA LYS A 51 -5.74 -13.12 -0.91
C LYS A 51 -5.66 -13.77 0.48
N ARG A 52 -4.53 -14.42 0.78
CA ARG A 52 -4.23 -15.05 2.08
C ARG A 52 -3.50 -14.12 3.04
N ILE A 53 -3.09 -12.93 2.60
CA ILE A 53 -2.33 -11.99 3.42
C ILE A 53 -3.32 -11.09 4.16
N ALA A 54 -3.49 -11.36 5.45
CA ALA A 54 -4.07 -10.46 6.45
C ALA A 54 -3.05 -10.27 7.57
N VAL A 55 -2.90 -9.06 8.06
CA VAL A 55 -1.88 -8.70 9.06
C VAL A 55 -2.48 -7.78 10.12
N GLY A 56 -2.09 -7.93 11.38
CA GLY A 56 -2.48 -6.99 12.43
C GLY A 56 -1.76 -5.63 12.30
N PRO A 57 -2.22 -4.59 13.02
CA PRO A 57 -1.56 -3.29 13.11
C PRO A 57 -0.07 -3.40 13.45
N GLY A 58 0.78 -2.71 12.69
CA GLY A 58 2.24 -2.75 12.82
C GLY A 58 2.93 -3.98 12.22
N LYS A 59 2.21 -4.88 11.55
CA LYS A 59 2.78 -6.05 10.88
C LYS A 59 2.66 -5.94 9.37
N GLY A 60 3.71 -6.36 8.65
CA GLY A 60 3.79 -6.19 7.19
C GLY A 60 3.68 -4.74 6.74
N ILE A 61 3.61 -4.51 5.43
CA ILE A 61 3.50 -3.14 4.91
C ILE A 61 2.16 -2.52 5.30
N ALA A 62 1.06 -3.22 5.01
CA ALA A 62 -0.29 -2.68 5.24
C ALA A 62 -0.52 -2.36 6.74
N GLY A 63 -0.15 -3.24 7.65
CA GLY A 63 -0.31 -3.00 9.08
C GLY A 63 0.58 -1.86 9.60
N VAL A 64 1.81 -1.71 9.09
CA VAL A 64 2.70 -0.58 9.47
C VAL A 64 2.10 0.75 9.03
N ILE A 65 1.64 0.86 7.78
CA ILE A 65 1.05 2.10 7.27
C ILE A 65 -0.25 2.43 7.99
N TYR A 66 -1.12 1.44 8.19
CA TYR A 66 -2.37 1.61 8.93
C TYR A 66 -2.11 2.08 10.36
N LYS A 67 -1.18 1.45 11.10
CA LYS A 67 -0.87 1.82 12.49
C LYS A 67 -0.26 3.22 12.60
N THR A 68 0.60 3.60 11.66
CA THR A 68 1.36 4.86 11.76
C THR A 68 0.64 6.04 11.15
N GLY A 69 -0.30 5.81 10.22
CA GLY A 69 -0.92 6.86 9.41
C GLY A 69 0.10 7.63 8.55
N LYS A 70 1.28 7.06 8.30
CA LYS A 70 2.37 7.71 7.57
C LYS A 70 2.73 6.95 6.30
N PRO A 71 3.03 7.65 5.19
CA PRO A 71 3.51 7.01 3.98
C PRO A 71 4.90 6.39 4.17
N TRP A 72 5.21 5.36 3.39
CA TRP A 72 6.53 4.72 3.34
C TRP A 72 6.97 4.50 1.90
N THR A 73 8.09 5.13 1.53
CA THR A 73 8.71 4.99 0.22
C THR A 73 10.03 4.24 0.36
N VAL A 74 10.23 3.22 -0.48
CA VAL A 74 11.44 2.41 -0.58
C VAL A 74 11.90 2.42 -2.02
N GLU A 75 13.08 2.98 -2.25
CA GLU A 75 13.69 3.12 -3.58
C GLU A 75 14.32 1.79 -4.00
N ASN A 76 14.90 1.04 -3.06
CA ASN A 76 15.48 -0.26 -3.34
C ASN A 76 15.31 -1.20 -2.15
N VAL A 77 14.37 -2.14 -2.27
CA VAL A 77 14.06 -3.16 -1.24
C VAL A 77 15.32 -3.96 -0.87
N SER A 78 16.24 -4.16 -1.81
CA SER A 78 17.40 -5.00 -1.54
C SER A 78 18.42 -4.38 -0.59
N SER A 79 18.58 -3.05 -0.65
CA SER A 79 19.50 -2.28 0.19
C SER A 79 18.82 -1.71 1.44
N GLU A 80 17.51 -1.44 1.39
CA GLU A 80 16.78 -0.80 2.48
C GLU A 80 16.04 -1.77 3.40
N ILE A 81 15.74 -2.99 2.94
CA ILE A 81 15.09 -4.03 3.75
C ILE A 81 16.02 -5.25 3.85
N PRO A 82 16.62 -5.49 5.04
CA PRO A 82 17.52 -6.62 5.26
C PRO A 82 16.88 -7.95 4.87
N LEU A 83 17.68 -8.83 4.25
CA LEU A 83 17.24 -10.18 3.85
C LEU A 83 16.51 -10.95 4.98
N PRO A 84 17.02 -10.97 6.22
CA PRO A 84 16.35 -11.66 7.32
C PRO A 84 14.98 -11.09 7.68
N GLU A 85 14.68 -9.83 7.33
CA GLU A 85 13.41 -9.18 7.67
C GLU A 85 12.36 -9.30 6.56
N ARG A 86 12.75 -9.64 5.32
CA ARG A 86 11.83 -9.65 4.18
C ARG A 86 10.63 -10.58 4.34
N HIS A 87 10.77 -11.66 5.11
CA HIS A 87 9.67 -12.58 5.40
C HIS A 87 8.51 -11.91 6.14
N GLN A 88 8.77 -10.79 6.85
CA GLN A 88 7.74 -9.98 7.50
C GLN A 88 6.85 -9.22 6.49
N TYR A 89 7.28 -9.12 5.23
CA TYR A 89 6.61 -8.38 4.16
C TYR A 89 6.21 -9.30 2.99
N PRO A 90 5.26 -10.23 3.19
CA PRO A 90 4.95 -11.29 2.23
C PRO A 90 4.46 -10.77 0.87
N ILE A 91 3.86 -9.57 0.81
CA ILE A 91 3.43 -8.97 -0.46
C ILE A 91 4.63 -8.65 -1.37
N LEU A 92 5.77 -8.21 -0.81
CA LEU A 92 6.98 -7.91 -1.59
C LEU A 92 7.53 -9.16 -2.25
N ILE A 93 7.58 -10.27 -1.49
CA ILE A 93 8.10 -11.56 -1.96
C ILE A 93 7.17 -12.14 -3.03
N ASN A 94 5.87 -12.18 -2.76
CA ASN A 94 4.89 -12.80 -3.65
C ASN A 94 4.82 -12.11 -5.01
N GLU A 95 5.00 -10.79 -5.04
CA GLU A 95 4.82 -9.97 -6.24
C GLU A 95 6.14 -9.49 -6.85
N LYS A 96 7.27 -9.93 -6.29
CA LYS A 96 8.64 -9.57 -6.70
C LYS A 96 8.88 -8.06 -6.72
N ILE A 97 8.29 -7.32 -5.77
CA ILE A 97 8.43 -5.86 -5.67
C ILE A 97 9.85 -5.52 -5.20
N ARG A 98 10.50 -4.59 -5.91
CA ARG A 98 11.87 -4.13 -5.68
C ARG A 98 11.96 -2.65 -5.31
N SER A 99 10.94 -1.86 -5.59
CA SER A 99 10.75 -0.51 -5.05
C SER A 99 9.26 -0.22 -4.92
N PHE A 100 8.87 0.63 -3.97
CA PHE A 100 7.45 0.92 -3.76
C PHE A 100 7.20 2.22 -3.01
N ILE A 101 5.96 2.70 -3.12
CA ILE A 101 5.38 3.67 -2.20
C ILE A 101 4.09 3.09 -1.62
N ALA A 102 3.96 3.15 -0.29
CA ALA A 102 2.76 2.75 0.44
C ALA A 102 2.20 3.96 1.18
N VAL A 103 0.88 4.19 1.07
CA VAL A 103 0.22 5.41 1.56
C VAL A 103 -1.07 5.03 2.28
N PRO A 104 -1.38 5.63 3.44
CA PRO A 104 -2.64 5.38 4.12
C PRO A 104 -3.77 6.11 3.40
N ILE A 105 -4.91 5.44 3.28
CA ILE A 105 -6.19 6.08 2.93
C ILE A 105 -6.78 6.62 4.22
N ILE A 106 -7.12 7.91 4.24
CA ILE A 106 -7.63 8.60 5.42
C ILE A 106 -9.13 8.84 5.27
N GLN A 107 -9.87 8.63 6.36
CA GLN A 107 -11.25 9.05 6.49
C GLN A 107 -11.47 9.60 7.90
N ASN A 108 -12.10 10.77 8.02
CA ASN A 108 -12.34 11.42 9.32
C ASN A 108 -11.06 11.56 10.18
N GLY A 109 -9.91 11.79 9.54
CA GLY A 109 -8.61 11.93 10.21
C GLY A 109 -7.96 10.61 10.65
N MET A 110 -8.56 9.45 10.35
CA MET A 110 -8.06 8.13 10.75
C MET A 110 -7.70 7.28 9.51
N PRO A 111 -6.65 6.43 9.59
CA PRO A 111 -6.37 5.44 8.55
C PRO A 111 -7.46 4.37 8.46
N GLU A 112 -8.10 4.22 7.30
CA GLU A 112 -9.11 3.17 7.01
C GLU A 112 -8.56 2.06 6.09
N GLY A 113 -7.44 2.33 5.42
CA GLY A 113 -6.85 1.43 4.46
C GLY A 113 -5.49 1.88 3.98
N VAL A 114 -4.95 1.15 3.01
CA VAL A 114 -3.60 1.38 2.46
C VAL A 114 -3.62 1.16 0.95
N ILE A 115 -3.01 2.07 0.20
CA ILE A 115 -2.64 1.86 -1.20
C ILE A 115 -1.15 1.56 -1.25
N LEU A 116 -0.75 0.51 -1.96
CA LEU A 116 0.63 0.16 -2.27
C LEU A 116 0.83 0.19 -3.77
N ILE A 117 1.80 0.98 -4.22
CA ILE A 117 2.25 1.06 -5.61
C ILE A 117 3.63 0.44 -5.67
N GLY A 118 3.74 -0.66 -6.40
CA GLY A 118 4.94 -1.50 -6.46
C GLY A 118 5.52 -1.57 -7.86
N TYR A 119 6.85 -1.61 -7.91
CA TYR A 119 7.63 -1.82 -9.12
C TYR A 119 8.53 -3.05 -8.92
N ARG A 120 8.72 -3.85 -9.97
CA ARG A 120 9.59 -5.04 -9.97
C ARG A 120 11.04 -4.69 -10.31
N THR A 121 11.32 -3.42 -10.56
CA THR A 121 12.64 -2.84 -10.73
C THR A 121 12.93 -1.87 -9.57
N PRO A 122 14.19 -1.78 -9.11
CA PRO A 122 14.58 -0.79 -8.11
C PRO A 122 14.59 0.63 -8.72
N GLU A 123 14.71 1.63 -7.85
CA GLU A 123 14.87 3.07 -8.17
C GLU A 123 13.76 3.68 -9.04
N ARG A 124 12.58 3.04 -9.11
CA ARG A 124 11.40 3.60 -9.82
C ARG A 124 10.67 4.68 -9.03
N VAL A 125 10.97 4.80 -7.74
CA VAL A 125 10.46 5.83 -6.85
C VAL A 125 11.62 6.48 -6.13
N SER A 126 11.48 7.76 -5.77
CA SER A 126 12.39 8.46 -4.87
C SER A 126 11.66 8.99 -3.64
N LYS A 127 12.28 8.86 -2.46
CA LYS A 127 11.80 9.42 -1.20
C LYS A 127 11.60 10.93 -1.29
N SER A 128 12.47 11.63 -2.01
CA SER A 128 12.38 13.08 -2.22
C SER A 128 11.11 13.51 -2.98
N LEU A 129 10.51 12.60 -3.74
CA LEU A 129 9.29 12.82 -4.52
C LEU A 129 8.03 12.22 -3.90
N THR A 130 8.11 11.72 -2.66
CA THR A 130 6.98 11.08 -1.95
C THR A 130 5.72 11.94 -2.00
N MET A 131 5.84 13.24 -1.69
CA MET A 131 4.71 14.18 -1.71
C MET A 131 4.10 14.36 -3.10
N THR A 132 4.94 14.37 -4.14
CA THR A 132 4.49 14.46 -5.53
C THR A 132 3.71 13.22 -5.93
N TYR A 133 4.20 12.02 -5.57
CA TYR A 133 3.47 10.78 -5.80
C TYR A 133 2.11 10.79 -5.08
N ILE A 134 2.07 11.11 -3.79
CA ILE A 134 0.82 11.14 -3.02
C ILE A 134 -0.20 12.09 -3.66
N LYS A 135 0.21 13.31 -4.02
CA LYS A 135 -0.67 14.29 -4.68
C LYS A 135 -1.23 13.76 -6.00
N ASN A 136 -0.43 13.05 -6.79
CA ASN A 136 -0.86 12.47 -8.07
C ASN A 136 -1.83 11.30 -7.85
N ILE A 137 -1.54 10.42 -6.89
CA ILE A 137 -2.40 9.27 -6.55
C ILE A 137 -3.74 9.75 -5.98
N GLN A 138 -3.72 10.75 -5.10
CA GLN A 138 -4.91 11.36 -4.49
C GLN A 138 -5.89 11.88 -5.54
N LYS A 139 -5.38 12.57 -6.57
CA LYS A 139 -6.21 13.02 -7.71
C LYS A 139 -6.85 11.86 -8.46
N ALA A 140 -6.13 10.75 -8.62
CA ALA A 140 -6.61 9.59 -9.37
C ALA A 140 -7.58 8.70 -8.58
N CYS A 141 -7.32 8.48 -7.28
CA CYS A 141 -8.21 7.69 -6.42
C CYS A 141 -9.46 8.44 -5.98
N LYS A 142 -9.47 9.79 -6.08
CA LYS A 142 -10.52 10.66 -5.52
C LYS A 142 -10.76 10.38 -4.04
N CYS A 143 -9.66 10.15 -3.31
CA CYS A 143 -9.64 9.76 -1.91
C CYS A 143 -8.64 10.62 -1.13
N GLU A 144 -8.81 10.76 0.17
CA GLU A 144 -7.82 11.45 1.01
C GLU A 144 -6.69 10.49 1.35
N LEU A 145 -5.44 10.91 1.11
CA LEU A 145 -4.25 10.14 1.45
C LEU A 145 -3.46 10.86 2.55
N GLY A 146 -2.95 10.09 3.51
CA GLY A 146 -2.14 10.65 4.59
C GLY A 146 -0.76 11.10 4.10
N GLY A 147 -0.20 12.07 4.81
CA GLY A 147 1.08 12.69 4.46
C GLY A 147 0.95 13.94 3.59
N VAL A 148 -0.24 14.36 3.15
CA VAL A 148 -0.42 15.59 2.35
C VAL A 148 -0.44 16.88 3.20
N HIS A 149 -0.62 16.76 4.52
CA HIS A 149 -0.77 17.89 5.47
C HIS A 149 0.20 17.83 6.66
N LEU A 150 1.46 17.45 6.41
CA LEU A 150 2.56 17.62 7.38
C LEU A 150 3.43 18.81 6.97
#